data_AF-B6GCB0-F1
#
_entry.id   AF-B6GCB0-F1
#
_cell.length_a   1.000
_cell.length_b   1.000
_cell.length_c   1.000
_cell.angle_alpha   90.00
_cell.angle_beta   90.00
_cell.angle_gamma   90.00
#
_symmetry.space_group_name_H-M   'P 1'
#
loop_
_entity.id
_entity.type
_entity.pdbx_description
1 polymer ?
#
loop_
_entity_poly.entity_id
_entity_poly.type
_entity_poly.pdbx_seq_one_letter_code
_entity_poly.pdbx_strand_id
1 'polypeptide(L)'
;MIVDYMREGNQSGVSLQCERPCVALADHDWQYQLSKTSNSIVFIDEGRKFVESEDFARAVRGSSNYYVLFTRTDLPNLPFSIKEIYKIKTSGKHHTFEPLYPQRRGCRFSFSPSDPMHDFDILIVEDSKSGYQFFETRFSDSDLVCETGKNNSGLLKWLDANADKRVFAIADGAAFGAYAQKALRLQDEHRSSMAICLPESFEWLLMASGVVRNDVIKKALEDPSSFVDSSEHESWEQFFCSLLKRETAGTSFAYQKNKLANVYVNAENADKVMALIACRNIN
;
A
#
# COMPACT_ATOMS: atom_id res chain seq x y z
N MET A 1 -24.99 11.52 10.73
CA MET A 1 -24.29 11.35 12.03
C MET A 1 -23.24 12.43 12.27
N ILE A 2 -22.08 12.44 11.58
CA ILE A 2 -21.03 13.46 11.85
C ILE A 2 -21.51 14.87 11.47
N VAL A 3 -22.22 15.04 10.35
CA VAL A 3 -22.82 16.33 9.96
C VAL A 3 -23.79 16.84 11.03
N ASP A 4 -24.62 15.97 11.61
CA ASP A 4 -25.59 16.34 12.64
C ASP A 4 -24.87 16.78 13.92
N TYR A 5 -23.82 16.04 14.31
CA TYR A 5 -22.97 16.42 15.45
C TYR A 5 -22.25 17.75 15.22
N MET A 6 -21.77 18.04 14.00
CA MET A 6 -21.14 19.33 13.70
C MET A 6 -22.12 20.50 13.81
N ARG A 7 -23.41 20.28 13.52
CA ARG A 7 -24.43 21.33 13.55
C ARG A 7 -25.00 21.55 14.95
N GLU A 8 -25.24 20.48 15.69
CA GLU A 8 -26.03 20.51 16.93
C GLU A 8 -25.24 20.05 18.16
N GLY A 9 -23.99 19.60 17.97
CA GLY A 9 -23.16 19.05 19.04
C GLY A 9 -23.85 17.90 19.77
N ASN A 10 -23.84 17.96 21.09
CA ASN A 10 -24.50 16.95 21.95
C ASN A 10 -26.02 16.88 21.77
N GLN A 11 -26.66 17.88 21.15
CA GLN A 11 -28.10 17.87 20.90
C GLN A 11 -28.49 16.98 19.71
N SER A 12 -27.53 16.60 18.86
CA SER A 12 -27.74 15.71 17.70
C SER A 12 -28.14 14.26 18.07
N GLY A 13 -28.04 13.89 19.35
CA GLY A 13 -28.17 12.50 19.80
C GLY A 13 -26.99 11.59 19.43
N VAL A 14 -25.93 12.17 18.85
CA VAL A 14 -24.67 11.47 18.52
C VAL A 14 -23.64 11.75 19.61
N SER A 15 -23.01 10.70 20.12
CA SER A 15 -21.84 10.81 21.00
C SER A 15 -20.57 10.51 20.20
N LEU A 16 -19.62 11.44 20.19
CA LEU A 16 -18.35 11.31 19.50
C LEU A 16 -17.21 11.25 20.52
N GLN A 17 -16.41 10.19 20.48
CA GLN A 17 -15.21 10.03 21.32
C GLN A 17 -13.99 9.92 20.40
N CYS A 18 -13.25 11.02 20.26
CA CYS A 18 -12.01 11.08 19.49
C CYS A 18 -11.11 12.19 20.04
N GLU A 19 -9.80 11.97 20.01
CA GLU A 19 -8.82 13.00 20.40
C GLU A 19 -8.67 14.09 19.33
N ARG A 20 -9.04 13.79 18.09
CA ARG A 20 -8.97 14.71 16.94
C ARG A 20 -10.36 15.19 16.55
N PRO A 21 -10.51 16.42 16.04
CA PRO A 21 -11.78 16.88 15.50
C PRO A 21 -12.25 15.99 14.34
N CYS A 22 -13.53 15.62 14.34
CA CYS A 22 -14.15 14.91 13.22
C CYS A 22 -14.98 15.89 12.40
N VAL A 23 -14.68 15.98 11.10
CA VAL A 23 -15.31 16.90 10.15
C VAL A 23 -15.94 16.08 9.04
N ALA A 24 -17.19 16.37 8.68
CA ALA A 24 -17.84 15.78 7.51
C ALA A 24 -17.93 16.82 6.39
N LEU A 25 -17.39 16.49 5.21
CA LEU A 25 -17.53 17.33 4.03
C LEU A 25 -18.90 17.08 3.38
N ALA A 26 -19.86 17.94 3.71
CA ALA A 26 -21.23 17.84 3.22
C ALA A 26 -21.55 18.83 2.08
N ASP A 27 -20.81 19.93 1.98
CA ASP A 27 -21.12 21.06 1.11
C ASP A 27 -20.38 21.02 -0.23
N HIS A 28 -20.81 21.87 -1.16
CA HIS A 28 -20.19 21.98 -2.48
C HIS A 28 -18.87 22.75 -2.47
N ASP A 29 -18.64 23.61 -1.47
CA ASP A 29 -17.40 24.38 -1.30
C ASP A 29 -16.34 23.60 -0.51
N TRP A 30 -16.07 22.38 -0.98
CA TRP A 30 -15.17 21.45 -0.30
C TRP A 30 -13.73 21.97 -0.29
N GLN A 31 -13.31 22.74 -1.30
CA GLN A 31 -11.97 23.32 -1.36
C GLN A 31 -11.74 24.31 -0.21
N TYR A 32 -12.67 25.24 0.00
CA TYR A 32 -12.55 26.21 1.08
C TYR A 32 -12.58 25.52 2.44
N GLN A 33 -13.50 24.55 2.63
CA GLN A 33 -13.58 23.78 3.87
C GLN A 33 -12.29 23.04 4.17
N LEU A 34 -11.72 22.33 3.19
CA LEU A 34 -10.43 21.65 3.38
C LEU A 34 -9.28 22.62 3.66
N SER A 35 -9.26 23.80 3.02
CA SER A 35 -8.21 24.80 3.27
C SER A 35 -8.19 25.34 4.70
N LYS A 36 -9.29 25.18 5.45
CA LYS A 36 -9.43 25.59 6.85
C LYS A 36 -9.38 24.42 7.83
N THR A 37 -9.32 23.19 7.32
CA THR A 37 -9.34 21.97 8.12
C THR A 37 -7.93 21.44 8.27
N SER A 38 -7.48 21.22 9.50
CA SER A 38 -6.16 20.67 9.80
C SER A 38 -6.24 19.77 11.03
N ASN A 39 -5.32 18.80 11.15
CA ASN A 39 -5.21 17.89 12.28
C ASN A 39 -6.53 17.19 12.65
N SER A 40 -7.36 16.88 11.64
CA SER A 40 -8.73 16.39 11.80
C SER A 40 -8.95 15.07 11.06
N ILE A 41 -9.99 14.32 11.46
CA ILE A 41 -10.52 13.19 10.70
C ILE A 41 -11.64 13.70 9.80
N VAL A 42 -11.43 13.64 8.49
CA VAL A 42 -12.35 14.14 7.47
C VAL A 42 -13.14 13.00 6.87
N PHE A 43 -14.44 12.98 7.11
CA PHE A 43 -15.40 12.02 6.57
C PHE A 43 -16.02 12.55 5.28
N ILE A 44 -16.02 11.73 4.24
CA ILE A 44 -16.68 12.02 2.97
C ILE A 44 -17.58 10.86 2.59
N ASP A 45 -18.88 11.15 2.49
CA ASP A 45 -19.90 10.14 2.16
C ASP A 45 -19.89 9.79 0.66
N GLU A 46 -20.59 8.72 0.31
CA GLU A 46 -20.73 8.24 -1.07
C GLU A 46 -21.41 9.29 -1.97
N GLY A 47 -21.11 9.24 -3.28
CA GLY A 47 -21.78 10.07 -4.30
C GLY A 47 -21.11 11.42 -4.56
N ARG A 48 -19.97 11.68 -3.93
CA ARG A 48 -19.18 12.91 -4.11
C ARG A 48 -18.21 12.78 -5.28
N LYS A 49 -18.65 13.15 -6.48
CA LYS A 49 -17.84 13.09 -7.73
C LYS A 49 -16.49 13.80 -7.63
N PHE A 50 -16.37 14.85 -6.81
CA PHE A 50 -15.11 15.57 -6.68
C PHE A 50 -13.99 14.71 -6.09
N VAL A 51 -14.31 13.66 -5.31
CA VAL A 51 -13.31 12.76 -4.70
C VAL A 51 -12.49 12.02 -5.75
N GLU A 52 -13.06 11.84 -6.95
CA GLU A 52 -12.39 11.20 -8.09
C GLU A 52 -11.45 12.17 -8.84
N SER A 53 -11.50 13.48 -8.55
CA SER A 53 -10.76 14.49 -9.30
C SER A 53 -9.30 14.63 -8.88
N GLU A 54 -8.45 15.07 -9.81
CA GLU A 54 -7.07 15.47 -9.50
C GLU A 54 -7.00 16.65 -8.54
N ASP A 55 -7.99 17.55 -8.56
CA ASP A 55 -8.04 18.69 -7.65
C ASP A 55 -8.21 18.25 -6.20
N PHE A 56 -9.07 17.25 -5.97
CA PHE A 56 -9.20 16.66 -4.64
C PHE A 56 -7.91 15.97 -4.21
N ALA A 57 -7.31 15.16 -5.08
CA ALA A 57 -6.02 14.53 -4.82
C ALA A 57 -4.92 15.55 -4.45
N ARG A 58 -4.90 16.70 -5.13
CA ARG A 58 -3.97 17.80 -4.82
C ARG A 58 -4.27 18.45 -3.47
N ALA A 59 -5.54 18.58 -3.10
CA ALA A 59 -5.94 19.19 -1.84
C ALA A 59 -5.69 18.30 -0.61
N VAL A 60 -5.76 16.98 -0.78
CA VAL A 60 -5.43 16.04 0.31
C VAL A 60 -3.93 15.81 0.45
N ARG A 61 -3.15 16.04 -0.61
CA ARG A 61 -1.69 15.90 -0.59
C ARG A 61 -1.05 16.95 0.33
N GLY A 62 -0.20 16.50 1.26
CA GLY A 62 0.44 17.37 2.25
C GLY A 62 -0.50 17.90 3.34
N SER A 63 -1.71 17.35 3.42
CA SER A 63 -2.69 17.67 4.46
C SER A 63 -2.33 16.97 5.78
N SER A 64 -2.56 17.64 6.91
CA SER A 64 -2.46 17.03 8.26
C SER A 64 -3.73 16.27 8.66
N ASN A 65 -4.65 16.05 7.73
CA ASN A 65 -5.92 15.38 7.98
C ASN A 65 -5.85 13.90 7.60
N TYR A 66 -6.60 13.08 8.34
CA TYR A 66 -6.88 11.70 7.98
C TYR A 66 -8.24 11.61 7.28
N TYR A 67 -8.30 10.91 6.14
CA TYR A 67 -9.50 10.88 5.31
C TYR A 67 -10.22 9.53 5.41
N VAL A 68 -11.50 9.55 5.75
CA VAL A 68 -12.40 8.39 5.73
C VAL A 68 -13.37 8.59 4.57
N LEU A 69 -13.15 7.83 3.50
CA LEU A 69 -13.90 7.94 2.25
C LEU A 69 -14.86 6.75 2.12
N PHE A 70 -16.16 7.04 1.98
CA PHE A 70 -17.15 6.06 1.59
C PHE A 70 -17.36 6.14 0.09
N THR A 71 -17.04 5.07 -0.64
CA THR A 71 -17.21 5.05 -2.09
C THR A 71 -17.37 3.62 -2.62
N ARG A 72 -17.97 3.50 -3.81
CA ARG A 72 -18.00 2.28 -4.63
C ARG A 72 -17.14 2.41 -5.89
N THR A 73 -16.53 3.57 -6.12
CA THR A 73 -15.68 3.86 -7.27
C THR A 73 -14.21 3.74 -6.90
N ASP A 74 -13.39 3.31 -7.87
CA ASP A 74 -11.93 3.34 -7.73
C ASP A 74 -11.45 4.81 -7.66
N LEU A 75 -10.42 5.07 -6.85
CA LEU A 75 -9.84 6.41 -6.65
C LEU A 75 -8.41 6.47 -7.22
N PRO A 76 -8.22 6.42 -8.55
CA PRO A 76 -6.90 6.28 -9.17
C PRO A 76 -5.97 7.46 -8.92
N ASN A 77 -6.51 8.62 -8.53
CA ASN A 77 -5.73 9.83 -8.25
C ASN A 77 -5.20 9.87 -6.80
N LEU A 78 -5.59 8.92 -5.94
CA LEU A 78 -5.18 8.86 -4.55
C LEU A 78 -4.25 7.66 -4.31
N PRO A 79 -3.09 7.86 -3.66
CA PRO A 79 -2.29 6.76 -3.15
C PRO A 79 -2.91 6.28 -1.83
N PHE A 80 -3.44 5.05 -1.81
CA PHE A 80 -3.90 4.42 -0.56
C PHE A 80 -3.52 2.94 -0.53
N SER A 81 -3.26 2.47 0.69
CA SER A 81 -2.80 1.11 0.92
C SER A 81 -3.91 0.11 0.69
N ILE A 82 -3.56 -1.05 0.13
CA ILE A 82 -4.50 -2.18 0.01
C ILE A 82 -5.06 -2.62 1.38
N LYS A 83 -4.29 -2.42 2.47
CA LYS A 83 -4.72 -2.74 3.83
C LYS A 83 -5.75 -1.76 4.38
N GLU A 84 -5.80 -0.55 3.85
CA GLU A 84 -6.71 0.51 4.28
C GLU A 84 -8.00 0.55 3.46
N ILE A 85 -8.40 -0.59 2.90
CA ILE A 85 -9.64 -0.77 2.14
C ILE A 85 -10.56 -1.68 2.93
N TYR A 86 -11.70 -1.14 3.34
CA TYR A 86 -12.63 -1.84 4.22
C TYR A 86 -14.00 -2.01 3.57
N LYS A 87 -14.68 -3.11 3.91
CA LYS A 87 -16.10 -3.30 3.65
C LYS A 87 -16.89 -3.10 4.93
N ILE A 88 -18.11 -2.61 4.78
CA ILE A 88 -19.08 -2.53 5.87
C ILE A 88 -19.74 -3.91 6.01
N LYS A 89 -19.55 -4.54 7.17
CA LYS A 89 -20.30 -5.73 7.56
C LYS A 89 -21.43 -5.32 8.50
N THR A 90 -22.64 -5.72 8.16
CA THR A 90 -23.83 -5.47 8.96
C THR A 90 -24.28 -6.76 9.65
N SER A 91 -24.45 -6.70 10.97
CA SER A 91 -25.03 -7.76 11.78
C SER A 91 -26.18 -7.19 12.62
N GLY A 92 -27.40 -7.36 12.12
CA GLY A 92 -28.59 -6.71 12.69
C GLY A 92 -28.47 -5.18 12.64
N LYS A 93 -28.38 -4.54 13.81
CA LYS A 93 -28.21 -3.08 13.96
C LYS A 93 -26.74 -2.63 14.07
N HIS A 94 -25.80 -3.57 14.11
CA HIS A 94 -24.38 -3.26 14.28
C HIS A 94 -23.68 -3.23 12.93
N HIS A 95 -22.87 -2.19 12.71
CA HIS A 95 -22.04 -2.04 11.53
C HIS A 95 -20.58 -2.04 11.96
N THR A 96 -19.76 -2.85 11.31
CA THR A 96 -18.32 -2.94 11.57
C THR A 96 -17.56 -2.86 10.25
N PHE A 97 -16.35 -2.30 10.29
CA PHE A 97 -15.43 -2.33 9.15
C PHE A 97 -14.58 -3.60 9.21
N GLU A 98 -14.53 -4.35 8.12
CA GLU A 98 -13.61 -5.47 7.93
C GLU A 98 -12.71 -5.19 6.73
N PRO A 99 -11.41 -5.52 6.76
CA PRO A 99 -10.55 -5.42 5.59
C PRO A 99 -11.19 -6.15 4.39
N LEU A 100 -11.21 -5.49 3.24
CA LEU A 100 -11.80 -6.03 2.02
C LEU A 100 -10.94 -7.13 1.42
N TYR A 101 -9.62 -6.94 1.44
CA TYR A 101 -8.65 -7.86 0.86
C TYR A 101 -7.87 -8.57 1.96
N PRO A 102 -8.05 -9.89 2.15
CA PRO A 102 -7.33 -10.60 3.19
C PRO A 102 -5.87 -10.82 2.78
N GLN A 103 -4.95 -10.42 3.66
CA GLN A 103 -3.55 -10.81 3.57
C GLN A 103 -3.43 -12.32 3.88
N ARG A 104 -2.61 -13.01 3.09
CA ARG A 104 -2.30 -14.43 3.21
C ARG A 104 -0.88 -14.60 3.74
N ARG A 105 -0.14 -15.62 3.27
CA ARG A 105 1.24 -15.85 3.68
C ARG A 105 2.16 -14.75 3.15
N GLY A 106 3.02 -14.22 4.04
CA GLY A 106 3.90 -13.10 3.71
C GLY A 106 3.09 -11.88 3.28
N CYS A 107 3.54 -11.20 2.23
CA CYS A 107 2.82 -10.05 1.66
C CYS A 107 1.87 -10.42 0.51
N ARG A 108 1.40 -11.68 0.42
CA ARG A 108 0.45 -12.09 -0.63
C ARG A 108 -0.98 -11.73 -0.28
N PHE A 109 -1.75 -11.27 -1.27
CA PHE A 109 -3.17 -10.96 -1.11
C PHE A 109 -3.98 -11.81 -2.10
N SER A 110 -5.13 -12.33 -1.65
CA SER A 110 -5.97 -13.17 -2.50
C SER A 110 -7.37 -13.33 -1.93
N PHE A 111 -8.39 -13.29 -2.80
CA PHE A 111 -9.75 -13.65 -2.42
C PHE A 111 -9.83 -15.12 -1.96
N SER A 112 -9.22 -16.02 -2.72
CA SER A 112 -9.19 -17.46 -2.44
C SER A 112 -7.96 -17.87 -1.61
N PRO A 113 -8.07 -18.88 -0.73
CA PRO A 113 -6.96 -19.37 0.09
C PRO A 113 -5.98 -20.28 -0.68
N SER A 114 -6.15 -20.44 -1.99
CA SER A 114 -5.34 -21.36 -2.78
C SER A 114 -3.93 -20.83 -3.05
N ASP A 115 -2.96 -21.71 -2.87
CA ASP A 115 -1.59 -21.45 -3.28
C ASP A 115 -1.31 -21.86 -4.73
N PRO A 116 -0.35 -21.20 -5.39
CA PRO A 116 0.10 -21.55 -6.73
C PRO A 116 0.63 -22.98 -6.74
N MET A 117 0.18 -23.76 -7.71
CA MET A 117 0.56 -25.17 -7.85
C MET A 117 1.93 -25.33 -8.52
N HIS A 118 2.32 -24.36 -9.35
CA HIS A 118 3.52 -24.41 -10.16
C HIS A 118 4.45 -23.24 -9.84
N ASP A 119 5.74 -23.44 -10.11
CA ASP A 119 6.72 -22.38 -10.07
C ASP A 119 6.45 -21.38 -11.20
N PHE A 120 6.92 -20.15 -11.04
CA PHE A 120 6.70 -19.05 -11.95
C PHE A 120 7.79 -18.97 -13.02
N ASP A 121 7.40 -18.60 -14.23
CA ASP A 121 8.31 -18.31 -15.34
C ASP A 121 8.76 -16.85 -15.32
N ILE A 122 7.87 -15.96 -14.86
CA ILE A 122 8.07 -14.52 -14.90
C ILE A 122 7.83 -13.91 -13.52
N LEU A 123 8.79 -13.09 -13.08
CA LEU A 123 8.64 -12.16 -11.99
C LEU A 123 8.47 -10.77 -12.57
N ILE A 124 7.34 -10.12 -12.29
CA ILE A 124 7.14 -8.72 -12.69
C ILE A 124 7.08 -7.81 -11.47
N VAL A 125 7.86 -6.75 -11.50
CA VAL A 125 7.93 -5.73 -10.45
C VAL A 125 7.30 -4.44 -10.94
N GLU A 126 6.60 -3.70 -10.09
CA GLU A 126 5.99 -2.42 -10.45
C GLU A 126 7.02 -1.39 -10.92
N ASP A 127 8.09 -1.19 -10.14
CA ASP A 127 9.10 -0.16 -10.39
C ASP A 127 10.29 -0.68 -11.22
N SER A 128 11.19 0.23 -11.58
CA SER A 128 12.42 -0.05 -12.34
C SER A 128 13.69 0.32 -11.57
N LYS A 129 13.59 0.45 -10.24
CA LYS A 129 14.65 1.00 -9.39
C LYS A 129 15.26 -0.08 -8.51
N SER A 130 15.52 0.24 -7.25
CA SER A 130 16.11 -0.66 -6.25
C SER A 130 15.37 -1.98 -6.09
N GLY A 131 14.02 -1.96 -6.15
CA GLY A 131 13.21 -3.16 -6.12
C GLY A 131 13.54 -4.07 -7.29
N TYR A 132 13.42 -3.55 -8.52
CA TYR A 132 13.80 -4.30 -9.72
C TYR A 132 15.25 -4.80 -9.68
N GLN A 133 16.23 -3.95 -9.34
CA GLN A 133 17.65 -4.34 -9.25
C GLN A 133 17.87 -5.50 -8.28
N PHE A 134 17.18 -5.49 -7.14
CA PHE A 134 17.25 -6.56 -6.16
C PHE A 134 16.77 -7.89 -6.74
N PHE A 135 15.58 -7.88 -7.32
CA PHE A 135 14.95 -9.09 -7.86
C PHE A 135 15.67 -9.63 -9.09
N GLU A 136 16.07 -8.75 -10.02
CA GLU A 136 16.86 -9.11 -11.19
C GLU A 136 18.18 -9.79 -10.79
N THR A 137 18.89 -9.21 -9.81
CA THR A 137 20.14 -9.81 -9.30
C THR A 137 19.88 -11.14 -8.60
N ARG A 138 18.80 -11.25 -7.80
CA ARG A 138 18.50 -12.46 -7.03
C ARG A 138 18.16 -13.67 -7.91
N PHE A 139 17.62 -13.41 -9.11
CA PHE A 139 17.18 -14.45 -10.05
C PHE A 139 18.06 -14.55 -11.30
N SER A 140 19.22 -13.89 -11.35
CA SER A 140 20.11 -13.87 -12.53
C SER A 140 20.58 -15.25 -12.97
N ASP A 141 20.71 -16.18 -12.02
CA ASP A 141 21.20 -17.54 -12.25
C ASP A 141 20.05 -18.57 -12.33
N SER A 142 18.81 -18.11 -12.51
CA SER A 142 17.61 -18.94 -12.58
C SER A 142 16.90 -18.84 -13.92
N ASP A 143 16.01 -19.78 -14.22
CA ASP A 143 15.16 -19.74 -15.42
C ASP A 143 14.02 -18.69 -15.34
N LEU A 144 13.86 -18.03 -14.18
CA LEU A 144 12.83 -17.03 -13.96
C LEU A 144 13.23 -15.68 -14.57
N VAL A 145 12.39 -15.16 -15.46
CA VAL A 145 12.63 -13.89 -16.15
C VAL A 145 12.09 -12.74 -15.31
N CYS A 146 12.92 -11.73 -15.04
CA CYS A 146 12.51 -10.53 -14.30
C CYS A 146 12.13 -9.38 -15.24
N GLU A 147 10.89 -8.92 -15.16
CA GLU A 147 10.32 -7.82 -15.95
C GLU A 147 9.85 -6.66 -15.06
N THR A 148 9.61 -5.49 -15.67
CA THR A 148 9.09 -4.30 -14.99
C THR A 148 7.81 -3.78 -15.64
N GLY A 149 6.80 -3.52 -14.80
CA GLY A 149 5.56 -2.84 -15.18
C GLY A 149 5.70 -1.32 -15.33
N LYS A 150 6.85 -0.75 -14.94
CA LYS A 150 7.19 0.69 -14.88
C LYS A 150 6.39 1.52 -13.88
N ASN A 151 5.11 1.19 -13.64
CA ASN A 151 4.22 1.77 -12.64
C ASN A 151 3.00 0.84 -12.42
N ASN A 152 2.17 1.13 -11.43
CA ASN A 152 0.96 0.36 -11.12
C ASN A 152 0.01 0.11 -12.30
N SER A 153 -0.25 1.14 -13.11
CA SER A 153 -1.13 1.00 -14.27
C SER A 153 -0.51 0.13 -15.39
N GLY A 154 0.81 0.23 -15.57
CA GLY A 154 1.57 -0.57 -16.53
C GLY A 154 1.69 -2.03 -16.09
N LEU A 155 1.91 -2.27 -14.80
CA LEU A 155 1.85 -3.60 -14.20
C LEU A 155 0.50 -4.27 -14.48
N LEU A 156 -0.61 -3.60 -14.18
CA LEU A 156 -1.95 -4.17 -14.39
C LEU A 156 -2.20 -4.50 -15.87
N LYS A 157 -1.82 -3.61 -16.79
CA LYS A 157 -1.92 -3.87 -18.24
C LYS A 157 -1.06 -5.06 -18.67
N TRP A 158 0.14 -5.19 -18.12
CA TRP A 158 1.02 -6.31 -18.42
C TRP A 158 0.43 -7.63 -17.93
N LEU A 159 -0.14 -7.65 -16.72
CA LEU A 159 -0.77 -8.85 -16.16
C LEU A 159 -1.93 -9.33 -17.04
N ASP A 160 -2.79 -8.41 -17.47
CA ASP A 160 -3.94 -8.70 -18.34
C ASP A 160 -3.48 -9.28 -19.70
N ALA A 161 -2.41 -8.72 -20.29
CA ALA A 161 -1.85 -9.18 -21.56
C ALA A 161 -1.09 -10.52 -21.48
N ASN A 162 -0.77 -11.00 -20.27
CA ASN A 162 0.03 -12.20 -20.02
C ASN A 162 -0.66 -13.17 -19.04
N ALA A 163 -1.99 -13.13 -18.99
CA ALA A 163 -2.78 -13.90 -18.02
C ALA A 163 -2.65 -15.43 -18.19
N ASP A 164 -2.28 -15.88 -19.39
CA ASP A 164 -2.00 -17.28 -19.72
C ASP A 164 -0.65 -17.79 -19.20
N LYS A 165 0.24 -16.89 -18.74
CA LYS A 165 1.58 -17.24 -18.27
C LYS A 165 1.62 -17.55 -16.76
N ARG A 166 2.73 -18.14 -16.31
CA ARG A 166 3.02 -18.34 -14.88
C ARG A 166 3.76 -17.14 -14.32
N VAL A 167 3.05 -16.29 -13.59
CA VAL A 167 3.51 -14.95 -13.18
C VAL A 167 3.48 -14.78 -11.66
N PHE A 168 4.59 -14.28 -11.11
CA PHE A 168 4.64 -13.68 -9.79
C PHE A 168 4.77 -12.16 -9.92
N ALA A 169 3.81 -11.40 -9.39
CA ALA A 169 3.80 -9.95 -9.44
C ALA A 169 4.13 -9.34 -8.07
N ILE A 170 4.97 -8.31 -8.05
CA ILE A 170 5.30 -7.54 -6.86
C ILE A 170 5.02 -6.05 -7.12
N ALA A 171 4.26 -5.40 -6.23
CA ALA A 171 3.99 -3.96 -6.31
C ALA A 171 3.93 -3.32 -4.93
N ASP A 172 4.07 -2.00 -4.86
CA ASP A 172 3.99 -1.26 -3.61
C ASP A 172 2.53 -1.16 -3.14
N GLY A 173 2.18 -2.05 -2.21
CA GLY A 173 0.86 -2.19 -1.62
C GLY A 173 0.35 -0.91 -0.95
N ALA A 174 1.24 -0.02 -0.49
CA ALA A 174 0.89 1.27 0.10
C ALA A 174 0.21 2.24 -0.89
N ALA A 175 0.38 2.03 -2.20
CA ALA A 175 -0.23 2.86 -3.24
C ALA A 175 -1.02 2.03 -4.28
N PHE A 176 -1.19 0.73 -4.05
CA PHE A 176 -1.83 -0.19 -5.00
C PHE A 176 -3.36 -0.22 -4.91
N GLY A 177 -3.95 0.48 -3.93
CA GLY A 177 -5.37 0.30 -3.57
C GLY A 177 -6.36 0.45 -4.72
N ALA A 178 -6.16 1.45 -5.60
CA ALA A 178 -7.01 1.68 -6.77
C ALA A 178 -6.94 0.58 -7.84
N TYR A 179 -5.93 -0.29 -7.79
CA TYR A 179 -5.71 -1.38 -8.75
C TYR A 179 -6.01 -2.75 -8.15
N ALA A 180 -6.10 -2.84 -6.82
CA ALA A 180 -6.23 -4.09 -6.06
C ALA A 180 -7.40 -4.96 -6.54
N GLN A 181 -8.59 -4.38 -6.75
CA GLN A 181 -9.75 -5.16 -7.18
C GLN A 181 -9.51 -5.88 -8.50
N LYS A 182 -8.99 -5.18 -9.50
CA LYS A 182 -8.77 -5.72 -10.85
C LYS A 182 -7.65 -6.76 -10.83
N ALA A 183 -6.53 -6.43 -10.19
CA ALA A 183 -5.38 -7.33 -10.11
C ALA A 183 -5.72 -8.63 -9.36
N LEU A 184 -6.39 -8.54 -8.21
CA LEU A 184 -6.74 -9.73 -7.42
C LEU A 184 -7.85 -10.56 -8.06
N ARG A 185 -8.75 -9.97 -8.86
CA ARG A 185 -9.72 -10.74 -9.68
C ARG A 185 -9.01 -11.53 -10.76
N LEU A 186 -8.09 -10.89 -11.49
CA LEU A 186 -7.27 -11.56 -12.49
C LEU A 186 -6.48 -12.72 -11.88
N GLN A 187 -5.88 -12.51 -10.70
CA GLN A 187 -5.24 -13.60 -9.95
C GLN A 187 -6.21 -14.73 -9.60
N ASP A 188 -7.43 -14.43 -9.17
CA ASP A 188 -8.42 -15.45 -8.78
C ASP A 188 -8.89 -16.29 -9.99
N GLU A 189 -9.05 -15.64 -11.14
CA GLU A 189 -9.34 -16.28 -12.43
C GLU A 189 -8.20 -17.20 -12.89
N HIS A 190 -6.95 -16.80 -12.62
CA HIS A 190 -5.71 -17.50 -13.01
C HIS A 190 -4.95 -18.10 -11.81
N ARG A 191 -5.68 -18.57 -10.79
CA ARG A 191 -5.14 -18.97 -9.46
C ARG A 191 -4.05 -20.05 -9.46
N SER A 192 -3.92 -20.85 -10.52
CA SER A 192 -2.89 -21.90 -10.63
C SER A 192 -1.56 -21.37 -11.19
N SER A 193 -1.59 -20.25 -11.92
CA SER A 193 -0.43 -19.69 -12.64
C SER A 193 -0.05 -18.29 -12.18
N MET A 194 -0.93 -17.54 -11.50
CA MET A 194 -0.67 -16.17 -11.08
C MET A 194 -0.66 -16.00 -9.56
N ALA A 195 0.27 -15.19 -9.07
CA ALA A 195 0.28 -14.70 -7.70
C ALA A 195 0.76 -13.25 -7.62
N ILE A 196 0.19 -12.51 -6.68
CA ILE A 196 0.43 -11.09 -6.45
C ILE A 196 0.86 -10.89 -5.00
N CYS A 197 1.94 -10.15 -4.84
CA CYS A 197 2.55 -9.80 -3.57
C CYS A 197 2.60 -8.27 -3.45
N LEU A 198 2.03 -7.74 -2.36
CA LEU A 198 1.84 -6.32 -2.13
C LEU A 198 2.44 -5.93 -0.76
N PRO A 199 3.78 -5.92 -0.61
CA PRO A 199 4.43 -5.31 0.56
C PRO A 199 4.07 -3.82 0.68
N GLU A 200 4.28 -3.17 1.83
CA GLU A 200 4.06 -1.71 1.92
C GLU A 200 4.91 -0.96 0.88
N SER A 201 6.20 -1.30 0.82
CA SER A 201 7.11 -0.95 -0.27
C SER A 201 8.32 -1.89 -0.29
N PHE A 202 9.18 -1.74 -1.31
CA PHE A 202 10.49 -2.40 -1.30
C PHE A 202 11.38 -1.97 -0.12
N GLU A 203 11.42 -0.68 0.24
CA GLU A 203 12.21 -0.22 1.39
C GLU A 203 11.70 -0.80 2.70
N TRP A 204 10.38 -0.95 2.84
CA TRP A 204 9.79 -1.63 3.98
C TRP A 204 10.26 -3.09 4.06
N LEU A 205 10.35 -3.82 2.93
CA LEU A 205 10.87 -5.20 2.91
C LEU A 205 12.32 -5.29 3.40
N LEU A 206 13.19 -4.37 2.97
CA LEU A 206 14.58 -4.32 3.43
C LEU A 206 14.69 -4.10 4.95
N MET A 207 13.79 -3.29 5.52
CA MET A 207 13.75 -3.04 6.96
C MET A 207 13.12 -4.20 7.74
N ALA A 208 11.96 -4.68 7.29
CA ALA A 208 11.20 -5.74 7.94
C ALA A 208 11.95 -7.08 7.95
N SER A 209 12.83 -7.32 6.97
CA SER A 209 13.65 -8.53 6.90
C SER A 209 14.78 -8.57 7.93
N GLY A 210 15.05 -7.45 8.60
CA GLY A 210 16.14 -7.32 9.57
C GLY A 210 17.54 -7.33 8.94
N VAL A 211 17.64 -7.12 7.62
CA VAL A 211 18.92 -6.91 6.92
C VAL A 211 19.63 -5.68 7.49
N VAL A 212 18.88 -4.61 7.74
CA VAL A 212 19.37 -3.42 8.45
C VAL A 212 18.94 -3.51 9.92
N ARG A 213 19.89 -3.77 10.81
CA ARG A 213 19.64 -3.83 12.26
C ARG A 213 19.80 -2.45 12.88
N ASN A 214 18.69 -1.80 13.17
CA ASN A 214 18.64 -0.49 13.82
C ASN A 214 17.39 -0.40 14.71
N ASP A 215 17.55 0.04 15.97
CA ASP A 215 16.46 0.12 16.95
C ASP A 215 15.39 1.16 16.58
N VAL A 216 15.78 2.25 15.90
CA VAL A 216 14.84 3.25 15.37
C VAL A 216 13.96 2.64 14.29
N ILE A 217 14.56 1.88 13.36
CA ILE A 217 13.82 1.15 12.33
C ILE A 217 12.84 0.15 12.97
N LYS A 218 13.29 -0.60 13.97
CA LYS A 218 12.44 -1.57 14.67
C LYS A 218 11.21 -0.90 15.28
N LYS A 219 11.39 0.21 16.01
CA LYS A 219 10.28 0.96 16.61
C LYS A 219 9.34 1.54 15.55
N ALA A 220 9.89 2.07 14.46
CA ALA A 220 9.09 2.63 13.37
C ALA A 220 8.28 1.58 12.60
N LEU A 221 8.73 0.31 12.57
CA LEU A 221 7.94 -0.79 11.99
C LEU A 221 6.83 -1.28 12.93
N GLU A 222 7.04 -1.21 14.25
CA GLU A 222 6.06 -1.61 15.27
C GLU A 222 4.91 -0.60 15.41
N ASP A 223 5.23 0.70 15.37
CA ASP A 223 4.23 1.76 15.40
C ASP A 223 4.58 2.88 14.40
N PRO A 224 4.33 2.67 13.10
CA PRO A 224 4.62 3.68 12.08
C PRO A 224 3.88 5.00 12.31
N SER A 225 2.69 4.94 12.95
CA SER A 225 1.83 6.11 13.17
C SER A 225 2.45 7.14 14.12
N SER A 226 3.29 6.70 15.06
CA SER A 226 4.04 7.59 15.96
C SER A 226 5.24 8.27 15.32
N PHE A 227 5.65 7.86 14.11
CA PHE A 227 6.82 8.39 13.41
C PHE A 227 6.48 9.14 12.13
N VAL A 228 5.30 8.88 11.55
CA VAL A 228 4.88 9.51 10.30
C VAL A 228 4.16 10.83 10.58
N ASP A 229 4.58 11.87 9.89
CA ASP A 229 3.79 13.09 9.74
C ASP A 229 3.26 13.12 8.31
N SER A 230 1.92 13.09 8.14
CA SER A 230 1.28 13.09 6.82
C SER A 230 1.53 14.39 6.04
N SER A 231 2.01 15.44 6.72
CA SER A 231 2.47 16.68 6.08
C SER A 231 3.89 16.57 5.50
N GLU A 232 4.72 15.65 6.00
CA GLU A 232 6.08 15.42 5.51
C GLU A 232 6.18 14.27 4.49
N HIS A 233 5.33 13.25 4.65
CA HIS A 233 5.34 12.05 3.81
C HIS A 233 3.95 11.75 3.26
N GLU A 234 3.81 11.77 1.93
CA GLU A 234 2.54 11.55 1.24
C GLU A 234 2.14 10.07 1.18
N SER A 235 3.09 9.16 1.40
CA SER A 235 2.86 7.72 1.39
C SER A 235 3.82 7.00 2.33
N TRP A 236 3.44 5.77 2.70
CA TRP A 236 4.31 4.88 3.45
C TRP A 236 5.64 4.61 2.73
N GLU A 237 5.63 4.50 1.40
CA GLU A 237 6.84 4.35 0.58
C GLU A 237 7.81 5.53 0.79
N GLN A 238 7.31 6.77 0.76
CA GLN A 238 8.14 7.96 0.98
C GLN A 238 8.72 8.00 2.40
N PHE A 239 7.90 7.67 3.40
CA PHE A 239 8.35 7.56 4.79
C PHE A 239 9.45 6.51 4.95
N PHE A 240 9.19 5.27 4.52
CA PHE A 240 10.15 4.16 4.66
C PHE A 240 11.44 4.39 3.87
N CYS A 241 11.35 5.00 2.68
CA CYS A 241 12.53 5.39 1.91
C CYS A 241 13.36 6.47 2.63
N SER A 242 12.72 7.48 3.21
CA SER A 242 13.41 8.55 3.93
C SER A 242 14.06 8.03 5.21
N LEU A 243 13.34 7.21 5.97
CA LEU A 243 13.83 6.53 7.16
C LEU A 243 15.04 5.65 6.83
N LEU A 244 14.92 4.75 5.85
CA LEU A 244 16.00 3.84 5.47
C LEU A 244 17.25 4.59 5.02
N LYS A 245 17.12 5.68 4.23
CA LYS A 245 18.25 6.52 3.84
C LYS A 245 18.94 7.15 5.03
N ARG A 246 18.17 7.74 5.95
CA ARG A 246 18.69 8.43 7.13
C ARG A 246 19.46 7.47 8.03
N GLU A 247 18.84 6.33 8.34
CA GLU A 247 19.38 5.37 9.30
C GLU A 247 20.56 4.53 8.77
N THR A 248 20.77 4.51 7.45
CA THR A 248 21.89 3.81 6.82
C THR A 248 22.99 4.73 6.30
N ALA A 249 22.80 6.05 6.40
CA ALA A 249 23.76 7.03 5.93
C ALA A 249 25.15 6.83 6.56
N GLY A 250 26.20 6.85 5.73
CA GLY A 250 27.58 6.66 6.19
C GLY A 250 27.97 5.23 6.58
N THR A 251 27.07 4.25 6.40
CA THR A 251 27.34 2.83 6.66
C THR A 251 27.56 2.05 5.36
N SER A 252 28.01 0.79 5.46
CA SER A 252 28.05 -0.13 4.31
C SER A 252 26.68 -0.45 3.73
N PHE A 253 25.61 -0.17 4.48
CA PHE A 253 24.21 -0.33 4.07
C PHE A 253 23.61 0.96 3.52
N ALA A 254 24.39 2.00 3.22
CA ALA A 254 23.84 3.27 2.72
C ALA A 254 22.88 3.05 1.53
N TYR A 255 21.60 3.31 1.76
CA TYR A 255 20.56 3.03 0.78
C TYR A 255 20.48 4.13 -0.29
N GLN A 256 20.47 3.72 -1.56
CA GLN A 256 20.26 4.60 -2.69
C GLN A 256 19.20 3.99 -3.63
N LYS A 257 18.05 4.65 -3.75
CA LYS A 257 16.91 4.14 -4.53
C LYS A 257 17.27 3.83 -5.99
N ASN A 258 18.17 4.60 -6.61
CA ASN A 258 18.54 4.39 -8.01
C ASN A 258 19.70 3.38 -8.20
N LYS A 259 20.40 3.01 -7.13
CA LYS A 259 21.57 2.13 -7.19
C LYS A 259 21.70 1.35 -5.89
N LEU A 260 21.13 0.16 -5.86
CA LEU A 260 21.16 -0.70 -4.70
C LEU A 260 22.59 -1.18 -4.41
N ALA A 261 22.99 -1.14 -3.13
CA ALA A 261 24.30 -1.63 -2.71
C ALA A 261 24.36 -3.17 -2.73
N ASN A 262 25.52 -3.73 -3.10
CA ASN A 262 25.72 -5.19 -3.20
C ASN A 262 25.44 -5.95 -1.90
N VAL A 263 25.55 -5.27 -0.74
CA VAL A 263 25.24 -5.88 0.57
C VAL A 263 23.78 -6.34 0.67
N TYR A 264 22.85 -5.72 -0.06
CA TYR A 264 21.45 -6.09 -0.06
C TYR A 264 21.16 -7.33 -0.92
N VAL A 265 21.96 -7.58 -1.96
CA VAL A 265 21.75 -8.66 -2.93
C VAL A 265 22.64 -9.87 -2.71
N ASN A 266 23.49 -9.87 -1.67
CA ASN A 266 24.19 -11.09 -1.28
C ASN A 266 23.18 -12.17 -0.84
N ALA A 267 23.54 -13.45 -1.00
CA ALA A 267 22.61 -14.55 -0.78
C ALA A 267 21.94 -14.50 0.61
N GLU A 268 22.74 -14.33 1.68
CA GLU A 268 22.23 -14.34 3.06
C GLU A 268 21.18 -13.23 3.31
N ASN A 269 21.43 -12.00 2.84
CA ASN A 269 20.51 -10.90 3.06
C ASN A 269 19.33 -10.95 2.11
N ALA A 270 19.54 -11.37 0.86
CA ALA A 270 18.47 -11.53 -0.09
C ALA A 270 17.48 -12.61 0.38
N ASP A 271 17.95 -13.72 0.95
CA ASP A 271 17.09 -14.77 1.49
C ASP A 271 16.22 -14.27 2.65
N LYS A 272 16.72 -13.37 3.51
CA LYS A 272 15.92 -12.72 4.56
C LYS A 272 14.78 -11.88 3.99
N VAL A 273 15.05 -11.13 2.92
CA VAL A 273 14.03 -10.32 2.23
C VAL A 273 13.01 -11.22 1.55
N MET A 274 13.48 -12.25 0.85
CA MET A 274 12.62 -13.21 0.17
C MET A 274 11.77 -14.03 1.15
N ALA A 275 12.21 -14.27 2.39
CA ALA A 275 11.37 -14.95 3.39
C ALA A 275 10.06 -14.20 3.71
N LEU A 276 10.01 -12.88 3.47
CA LEU A 276 8.79 -12.07 3.62
C LEU A 276 7.85 -12.14 2.41
N ILE A 277 8.38 -12.60 1.27
CA ILE A 277 7.72 -12.67 -0.02
C ILE A 277 7.54 -14.14 -0.34
N ALA A 278 6.33 -14.68 -0.14
CA ALA A 278 6.04 -16.10 -0.31
C ALA A 278 6.04 -16.55 -1.80
N CYS A 279 7.16 -16.34 -2.49
CA CYS A 279 7.45 -16.79 -3.84
C CYS A 279 7.87 -18.26 -3.81
N ARG A 280 7.22 -19.09 -4.64
CA ARG A 280 7.39 -20.54 -4.65
C ARG A 280 8.74 -20.99 -5.21
N ASN A 281 9.35 -20.21 -6.11
CA ASN A 281 10.63 -20.50 -6.75
C ASN A 281 11.83 -20.50 -5.77
N ILE A 282 11.59 -20.32 -4.47
CA ILE A 282 12.59 -20.35 -3.40
C ILE A 282 12.28 -21.55 -2.51
N ASN A 283 13.22 -22.50 -2.48
CA ASN A 283 13.18 -23.67 -1.60
C ASN A 283 13.45 -23.29 -0.14
#